data_AF-A0A9D2DDV4-F1
#
_entry.id   AF-A0A9D2DDV4-F1
#
_cell.length_a   1.000
_cell.length_b   1.000
_cell.length_c   1.000
_cell.angle_alpha   90.00
_cell.angle_beta   90.00
_cell.angle_gamma   90.00
#
_symmetry.space_group_name_H-M   'P 1'
#
loop_
_entity.id
_entity.type
_entity.pdbx_description
1 polymer ?
#
loop_
_entity_poly.entity_id
_entity_poly.type
_entity_poly.pdbx_seq_one_letter_code
_entity_poly.pdbx_strand_id
1 'polypeptide(L)'
;MKPKALFADAVATSDRSCLVAELAKILQQNGVNIGQNRLFAWLREHGYLGTRGEYYNQPTQRAMGMGLFEIKKTSITKPDGSVLVTTTTKVTGKGQIYFVNKVMSGMREPK
;
A
#
# COMPACT_ATOMS: atom_id res chain seq x y z
N MET A 1 20.30 -18.61 -0.57
CA MET A 1 19.83 -17.78 0.56
C MET A 1 18.39 -18.18 0.89
N LYS A 2 18.10 -18.59 2.13
CA LYS A 2 16.79 -19.03 2.63
C LYS A 2 16.38 -18.07 3.78
N PRO A 3 15.08 -17.83 4.07
CA PRO A 3 14.33 -16.70 3.53
C PRO A 3 13.91 -15.62 4.57
N LYS A 4 14.49 -15.65 5.78
CA LYS A 4 14.27 -14.67 6.87
C LYS A 4 15.05 -13.35 6.71
N ALA A 5 15.90 -13.23 5.69
CA ALA A 5 17.04 -12.31 5.71
C ALA A 5 16.79 -10.89 5.15
N LEU A 6 15.66 -10.61 4.49
CA LEU A 6 15.19 -9.26 4.14
C LEU A 6 14.06 -8.75 5.08
N PHE A 7 13.81 -9.49 6.17
CA PHE A 7 12.68 -9.29 7.08
C PHE A 7 12.77 -8.00 7.92
N ALA A 8 13.92 -7.33 7.90
CA ALA A 8 14.23 -6.15 8.71
C ALA A 8 14.90 -5.00 7.94
N ASP A 9 15.52 -5.23 6.77
CA ASP A 9 16.23 -4.14 6.07
C ASP A 9 15.30 -3.02 5.54
N ALA A 10 13.99 -3.27 5.46
CA ALA A 10 12.96 -2.24 5.24
C ALA A 10 12.20 -1.80 6.50
N VAL A 11 12.43 -2.42 7.67
CA VAL A 11 12.07 -1.79 8.96
C VAL A 11 12.79 -0.43 9.10
N ALA A 12 13.78 -0.13 8.26
CA ALA A 12 14.64 1.05 8.26
C ALA A 12 14.31 2.19 7.25
N THR A 13 13.28 2.08 6.38
CA THR A 13 12.68 3.25 5.70
C THR A 13 11.58 3.93 6.55
N SER A 14 11.48 3.53 7.83
CA SER A 14 10.29 3.54 8.68
C SER A 14 9.71 4.88 9.11
N ASP A 15 10.33 6.02 8.81
CA ASP A 15 9.70 7.32 9.09
C ASP A 15 8.76 7.80 7.99
N ARG A 16 8.85 7.24 6.78
CA ARG A 16 8.10 7.77 5.62
C ARG A 16 7.20 6.71 5.01
N SER A 17 5.96 7.13 4.74
CA SER A 17 5.04 6.36 3.94
C SER A 17 5.53 6.22 2.50
N CYS A 18 5.25 5.08 1.87
CA CYS A 18 5.63 4.78 0.49
C CYS A 18 4.39 4.67 -0.41
N LEU A 19 4.58 4.72 -1.73
CA LEU A 19 3.48 4.43 -2.66
C LEU A 19 3.19 2.93 -2.70
N VAL A 20 1.97 2.53 -3.04
CA VAL A 20 1.63 1.12 -3.31
C VAL A 20 2.53 0.53 -4.42
N ALA A 21 2.89 1.34 -5.41
CA ALA A 21 3.84 0.96 -6.46
C ALA A 21 5.23 0.59 -5.90
N GLU A 22 5.69 1.33 -4.90
CA GLU A 22 6.98 1.10 -4.24
C GLU A 22 6.92 -0.16 -3.37
N LEU A 23 5.83 -0.35 -2.61
CA LEU A 23 5.57 -1.59 -1.89
C LEU A 23 5.58 -2.81 -2.82
N ALA A 24 5.01 -2.70 -4.03
CA ALA A 24 5.04 -3.79 -5.01
C ALA A 24 6.46 -4.16 -5.44
N LYS A 25 7.34 -3.17 -5.63
CA LYS A 25 8.77 -3.42 -5.94
C LYS A 25 9.47 -4.12 -4.78
N ILE A 26 9.20 -3.69 -3.54
CA ILE A 26 9.75 -4.31 -2.34
C ILE A 26 9.31 -5.77 -2.25
N LEU A 27 8.02 -6.06 -2.45
CA LEU A 27 7.50 -7.43 -2.46
C LEU A 27 8.16 -8.29 -3.56
N GLN A 28 8.36 -7.72 -4.75
CA GLN A 28 9.04 -8.40 -5.86
C GLN A 28 10.50 -8.75 -5.54
N GLN A 29 11.23 -7.82 -4.92
CA GLN A 29 12.60 -8.06 -4.44
C GLN A 29 12.65 -9.13 -3.35
N ASN A 30 11.57 -9.27 -2.56
CA ASN A 30 11.39 -10.30 -1.53
C ASN A 30 10.89 -11.66 -2.08
N GLY A 31 10.91 -11.84 -3.41
CA GLY A 31 10.56 -13.10 -4.06
C GLY A 31 9.07 -13.30 -4.30
N VAL A 32 8.22 -12.30 -4.06
CA VAL A 32 6.80 -12.34 -4.42
C VAL A 32 6.63 -11.89 -5.86
N ASN A 33 6.23 -12.78 -6.78
CA ASN A 33 5.94 -12.40 -8.17
C ASN A 33 4.65 -11.55 -8.27
N ILE A 34 4.73 -10.28 -7.90
CA ILE A 34 3.64 -9.30 -7.95
C ILE A 34 4.15 -7.98 -8.53
N GLY A 35 3.28 -7.30 -9.29
CA GLY A 35 3.53 -5.93 -9.77
C GLY A 35 2.47 -4.96 -9.24
N GLN A 36 2.68 -3.66 -9.45
CA GLN A 36 1.79 -2.60 -8.94
C GLN A 36 0.30 -2.88 -9.18
N ASN A 37 -0.11 -3.16 -10.43
CA ASN A 37 -1.52 -3.37 -10.75
C ASN A 37 -2.11 -4.60 -10.04
N ARG A 38 -1.32 -5.69 -9.94
CA ARG A 38 -1.71 -6.92 -9.24
C ARG A 38 -1.82 -6.67 -7.73
N LEU A 39 -0.95 -5.84 -7.15
CA LEU A 39 -1.04 -5.46 -5.74
C LEU A 39 -2.28 -4.59 -5.46
N PHE A 40 -2.60 -3.62 -6.32
CA PHE A 40 -3.84 -2.84 -6.20
C PHE A 40 -5.10 -3.71 -6.31
N ALA A 41 -5.10 -4.72 -7.19
CA ALA A 41 -6.19 -5.68 -7.27
C ALA A 41 -6.31 -6.49 -5.97
N TRP A 42 -5.21 -7.07 -5.50
CA TRP A 42 -5.16 -7.85 -4.27
C TRP A 42 -5.66 -7.03 -3.05
N LEU A 43 -5.19 -5.78 -2.90
CA LEU A 43 -5.62 -4.90 -1.81
C LEU A 43 -7.12 -4.58 -1.84
N ARG A 44 -7.71 -4.47 -3.03
CA ARG A 44 -9.16 -4.25 -3.22
C ARG A 44 -9.96 -5.52 -2.91
N GLU A 45 -9.52 -6.65 -3.43
CA GLU A 45 -10.15 -7.96 -3.19
C GLU A 45 -10.19 -8.32 -1.69
N HIS A 46 -9.15 -7.94 -0.94
CA HIS A 46 -9.05 -8.20 0.51
C HIS A 46 -9.65 -7.07 1.37
N GLY A 47 -10.31 -6.07 0.76
CA GLY A 47 -11.00 -5.00 1.48
C GLY A 47 -10.10 -3.99 2.20
N TYR A 48 -8.82 -3.87 1.79
CA TYR A 48 -7.94 -2.81 2.26
C TYR A 48 -8.19 -1.50 1.52
N LEU A 49 -8.56 -1.57 0.24
CA LEU A 49 -8.92 -0.43 -0.60
C LEU A 49 -10.35 -0.53 -1.12
N GLY A 50 -10.98 0.61 -1.38
CA GLY A 50 -12.30 0.69 -1.99
C GLY A 50 -12.29 0.27 -3.47
N THR A 51 -13.45 -0.18 -3.94
CA THR A 51 -13.62 -0.82 -5.26
C THR A 51 -14.53 -0.04 -6.21
N ARG A 52 -15.11 1.09 -5.79
CA ARG A 52 -16.13 1.83 -6.56
C ARG A 52 -16.01 3.33 -6.36
N GLY A 53 -16.38 4.08 -7.41
CA GLY A 53 -16.51 5.54 -7.38
C GLY A 53 -15.25 6.26 -6.91
N GLU A 54 -15.43 7.35 -6.16
CA GLU A 54 -14.35 8.17 -5.61
C GLU A 54 -13.50 7.43 -4.57
N TYR A 55 -14.03 6.35 -3.99
CA TYR A 55 -13.31 5.50 -3.04
C TYR A 55 -12.42 4.46 -3.72
N TYR A 56 -12.41 4.38 -5.04
CA TYR A 56 -11.54 3.46 -5.75
C TYR A 56 -10.07 3.74 -5.39
N ASN A 57 -9.35 2.71 -4.94
CA ASN A 57 -7.99 2.80 -4.41
C ASN A 57 -7.81 3.67 -3.15
N GLN A 58 -8.89 4.18 -2.53
CA GLN A 58 -8.83 4.81 -1.21
C GLN A 58 -8.81 3.75 -0.11
N PRO A 59 -8.08 3.95 0.99
CA PRO A 59 -8.05 2.99 2.08
C PRO A 59 -9.42 2.92 2.78
N THR A 60 -9.85 1.71 3.12
CA THR A 60 -11.10 1.51 3.86
C THR A 60 -10.97 2.01 5.29
N GLN A 61 -12.09 2.32 5.95
CA GLN A 61 -12.09 2.72 7.35
C GLN A 61 -11.38 1.71 8.25
N ARG A 62 -11.54 0.41 7.97
CA ARG A 62 -10.83 -0.68 8.65
C ARG A 62 -9.32 -0.56 8.48
N ALA A 63 -8.84 -0.40 7.25
CA ALA A 63 -7.42 -0.31 6.96
C ALA A 63 -6.77 0.98 7.53
N MET A 64 -7.52 2.07 7.55
CA MET A 64 -7.15 3.33 8.22
C MET A 64 -7.07 3.16 9.74
N GLY A 65 -8.07 2.54 10.37
CA GLY A 65 -8.06 2.26 11.81
C GLY A 65 -6.94 1.32 12.25
N MET A 66 -6.52 0.41 11.37
CA MET A 66 -5.33 -0.43 11.58
C MET A 66 -4.01 0.35 11.42
N GLY A 67 -4.03 1.56 10.88
CA GLY A 67 -2.84 2.38 10.64
C GLY A 67 -1.95 1.85 9.51
N LEU A 68 -2.52 1.14 8.53
CA LEU A 68 -1.78 0.56 7.41
C LEU A 68 -1.53 1.56 6.27
N PHE A 69 -2.38 2.58 6.18
CA PHE A 69 -2.32 3.60 5.14
C PHE A 69 -2.44 5.00 5.71
N GLU A 70 -1.98 5.97 4.93
CA GLU A 70 -2.27 7.38 5.09
C GLU A 70 -2.72 7.96 3.75
N ILE A 71 -3.40 9.10 3.82
CA ILE A 71 -3.90 9.81 2.66
C ILE A 71 -3.10 11.11 2.49
N LYS A 72 -2.41 11.25 1.35
CA LYS A 72 -1.78 12.51 0.95
C LYS A 72 -2.71 13.25 -0.02
N LYS A 73 -3.13 14.46 0.36
CA LYS A 73 -3.83 15.39 -0.54
C LYS A 73 -2.82 16.31 -1.22
N THR A 74 -2.95 16.48 -2.53
CA THR A 74 -2.13 17.40 -3.33
C THR A 74 -3.06 18.36 -4.05
N SER A 75 -2.88 19.66 -3.82
CA SER A 75 -3.58 20.71 -4.58
C SER A 75 -2.77 21.09 -5.81
N ILE A 76 -3.41 21.07 -6.98
CA ILE A 76 -2.83 21.44 -8.26
C ILE A 76 -3.63 22.64 -8.77
N THR A 77 -2.99 23.81 -8.81
CA THR A 77 -3.58 25.02 -9.41
C THR A 77 -3.41 24.94 -10.93
N LYS A 78 -4.53 25.05 -11.66
CA LYS A 78 -4.54 25.07 -13.12
C LYS A 78 -4.34 26.49 -13.66
N PRO A 79 -3.94 26.64 -14.94
CA PRO A 79 -3.77 27.95 -15.58
C PRO A 79 -5.05 28.82 -15.60
N ASP A 80 -6.22 28.19 -15.53
CA ASP A 80 -7.54 28.86 -15.48
C ASP A 80 -7.94 29.35 -14.07
N GLY A 81 -7.08 29.17 -13.07
CA GLY A 81 -7.33 29.55 -11.67
C GLY A 81 -8.11 28.50 -10.86
N SER A 82 -8.57 27.40 -11.47
CA SER A 82 -9.22 26.32 -10.73
C SER A 82 -8.21 25.46 -9.95
N VAL A 83 -8.64 24.90 -8.81
CA VAL A 83 -7.80 24.02 -7.97
C VAL A 83 -8.31 22.60 -8.06
N LEU A 84 -7.47 21.68 -8.54
CA LEU A 84 -7.72 20.25 -8.50
C LEU A 84 -7.08 19.65 -7.25
N VAL A 85 -7.87 18.97 -6.41
CA VAL A 85 -7.35 18.25 -5.24
C VAL A 85 -7.29 16.76 -5.57
N THR A 86 -6.07 16.21 -5.63
CA THR A 86 -5.84 14.79 -5.86
C THR A 86 -5.49 14.10 -4.55
N THR A 87 -6.04 12.90 -4.37
CA THR A 87 -5.84 12.10 -3.16
C THR A 87 -5.03 10.85 -3.47
N THR A 88 -3.89 10.68 -2.81
CA THR A 88 -2.99 9.55 -3.01
C THR A 88 -2.90 8.70 -1.76
N THR A 89 -3.22 7.41 -1.89
CA THR A 89 -3.04 6.41 -0.84
C THR A 89 -1.58 6.02 -0.72
N LYS A 90 -1.02 6.17 0.48
CA LYS A 90 0.34 5.77 0.81
C LYS A 90 0.33 4.71 1.91
N VAL A 91 1.26 3.78 1.86
CA VAL A 91 1.42 2.71 2.85
C VAL A 91 2.34 3.22 3.95
N THR A 92 1.89 3.18 5.20
CA THR A 92 2.71 3.58 6.36
C THR A 92 3.84 2.58 6.60
N GLY A 93 4.82 2.92 7.45
CA GLY A 93 5.84 1.95 7.87
C GLY A 93 5.22 0.68 8.49
N LYS A 94 4.17 0.85 9.32
CA LYS A 94 3.37 -0.26 9.85
C LYS A 94 2.71 -1.09 8.74
N GLY A 95 2.12 -0.43 7.74
CA GLY A 95 1.51 -1.10 6.58
C GLY A 95 2.52 -1.89 5.76
N GLN A 96 3.72 -1.38 5.56
CA GLN A 96 4.78 -2.06 4.82
C GLN A 96 5.15 -3.38 5.50
N ILE A 97 5.45 -3.34 6.80
CA ILE A 97 5.75 -4.54 7.60
C ILE A 97 4.57 -5.52 7.55
N TYR A 98 3.35 -5.02 7.72
CA TYR A 98 2.14 -5.84 7.70
C TYR A 98 1.97 -6.58 6.37
N PHE A 99 2.06 -5.89 5.23
CA PHE A 99 1.83 -6.50 3.92
C PHE A 99 2.97 -7.42 3.49
N VAL A 100 4.21 -7.08 3.80
CA VAL A 100 5.35 -7.99 3.57
C VAL A 100 5.12 -9.30 4.32
N ASN A 101 4.83 -9.24 5.62
CA ASN A 101 4.58 -10.44 6.42
C ASN A 101 3.34 -11.22 5.95
N LYS A 102 2.24 -10.53 5.68
CA LYS A 102 0.97 -11.14 5.25
C LYS A 102 1.10 -11.84 3.90
N VAL A 103 1.80 -11.24 2.94
CA VAL A 103 1.95 -11.81 1.59
C VAL A 103 3.01 -12.93 1.58
N MET A 104 4.10 -12.79 2.33
CA MET A 104 5.17 -13.80 2.41
C MET A 104 4.79 -15.02 3.24
N SER A 105 3.94 -14.89 4.26
CA SER A 105 3.49 -16.03 5.09
C SER A 105 2.54 -16.98 4.35
N GLY A 106 2.28 -16.73 3.06
CA GLY A 106 1.35 -17.47 2.25
C GLY A 106 -0.05 -16.88 2.38
N MET A 107 -0.72 -16.71 1.24
CA MET A 107 -2.14 -16.40 1.07
C MET A 107 -3.06 -17.39 1.83
N ARG A 108 -3.03 -17.36 3.15
CA ARG A 108 -3.94 -18.06 4.04
C ARG A 108 -4.49 -17.02 5.00
N GLU A 109 -5.71 -16.59 4.73
CA GLU A 109 -6.54 -16.09 5.82
C GLU A 109 -7.05 -17.32 6.60
N PRO A 110 -7.10 -17.28 7.94
CA PRO A 110 -8.01 -18.16 8.65
C PRO A 110 -9.44 -17.77 8.27
N LYS A 111 -10.25 -18.78 7.95
CA LYS A 111 -11.70 -18.67 7.75
C LYS A 111 -12.39 -18.10 8.98
#